data_AF-A0A965YHI6-F1
#
_entry.id   AF-A0A965YHI6-F1
#
_cell.length_a   1.000
_cell.length_b   1.000
_cell.length_c   1.000
_cell.angle_alpha   90.00
_cell.angle_beta   90.00
_cell.angle_gamma   90.00
#
_symmetry.space_group_name_H-M   'P 1'
#
loop_
_entity.id
_entity.type
_entity.pdbx_description
1 polymer ?
#
loop_
_entity_poly.entity_id
_entity_poly.type
_entity_poly.pdbx_seq_one_letter_code
_entity_poly.pdbx_strand_id
1 'polypeptide(L)'
;IIIDGGNSNYEDSERRVAYVESKGLLYIGTGVSGGEEGALKGPSIMPGGSEAAWEQVKPLLQGISAHVEGVPCCDWIGRGGAGHFVKMVHNGIEYGDMQLIGEVYDLMRRLAGLGNEEMHQVFAQWNTGDLDSYLIEITKDILAYKEEDGSYLLDKILDSAGQKGTGKWTGINALHAGVPLTLIVESVFARSVSSQKDERVAASKVFPPQPIKPLADSKAFVQALGSALYAAKIISYAQGFSLIKTVGETNGWDLNLASIALLWRGGCIIRSAFLDKISQAFLAKEDLKNLILDPYFAKILQENHQSLREVVAQAALNGIPTPSLSAALSWFDSYRTENLPANLLQAQRDYFGAHTYERVDHKRGEFFHTNWTGRGGDTASTTYSI
;
A
#
# COMPACT_ATOMS: atom_id res chain seq x y z
N ILE A 1 23.32 2.72 -24.34
CA ILE A 1 22.42 2.69 -23.17
C ILE A 1 21.48 1.51 -23.35
N ILE A 2 21.33 0.64 -22.34
CA ILE A 2 20.32 -0.42 -22.32
C ILE A 2 19.18 0.04 -21.40
N ILE A 3 17.93 -0.11 -21.83
CA ILE A 3 16.75 0.23 -21.03
C ILE A 3 15.91 -1.04 -20.85
N ASP A 4 15.73 -1.48 -19.61
CA ASP A 4 14.80 -2.56 -19.25
C ASP A 4 13.50 -1.93 -18.73
N GLY A 5 12.42 -2.05 -19.51
CA GLY A 5 11.09 -1.55 -19.16
C GLY A 5 10.17 -2.59 -18.52
N GLY A 6 10.70 -3.77 -18.17
CA GLY A 6 9.92 -4.84 -17.55
C GLY A 6 9.55 -4.56 -16.10
N ASN A 7 8.67 -5.40 -15.54
CA ASN A 7 8.47 -5.45 -14.09
C ASN A 7 9.57 -6.33 -13.45
N SER A 8 10.83 -5.92 -13.61
CA SER A 8 11.98 -6.63 -13.05
C SER A 8 12.07 -6.40 -11.54
N ASN A 9 12.61 -7.38 -10.81
CA ASN A 9 12.99 -7.18 -9.41
C ASN A 9 14.17 -6.18 -9.36
N TYR A 10 14.14 -5.24 -8.42
CA TYR A 10 15.15 -4.18 -8.33
C TYR A 10 16.56 -4.71 -8.04
N GLU A 11 16.69 -5.83 -7.31
CA GLU A 11 18.00 -6.47 -7.03
C GLU A 11 18.63 -7.02 -8.32
N ASP A 12 17.81 -7.53 -9.25
CA ASP A 12 18.29 -7.92 -10.57
C ASP A 12 18.78 -6.71 -11.35
N SER A 13 18.15 -5.55 -11.19
CA SER A 13 18.59 -4.29 -11.79
C SER A 13 19.87 -3.76 -11.17
N GLU A 14 20.03 -3.81 -9.85
CA GLU A 14 21.30 -3.48 -9.19
C GLU A 14 22.45 -4.32 -9.76
N ARG A 15 22.26 -5.65 -9.85
CA ARG A 15 23.25 -6.55 -10.46
C ARG A 15 23.52 -6.18 -11.92
N ARG A 16 22.49 -5.87 -12.71
CA ARG A 16 22.62 -5.55 -14.14
C ARG A 16 23.29 -4.19 -14.37
N VAL A 17 22.98 -3.19 -13.56
CA VAL A 17 23.64 -1.87 -13.59
C VAL A 17 25.14 -2.06 -13.36
N ALA A 18 25.53 -2.69 -12.24
CA ALA A 18 26.93 -2.92 -11.91
C ALA A 18 27.67 -3.70 -13.01
N TYR A 19 27.05 -4.74 -13.57
CA TYR A 19 27.64 -5.52 -14.65
C TYR A 19 27.83 -4.69 -15.93
N VAL A 20 26.82 -3.96 -16.37
CA VAL A 20 26.86 -3.19 -17.62
C VAL A 20 27.84 -2.02 -17.51
N GLU A 21 27.89 -1.34 -16.36
CA GLU A 21 28.87 -0.28 -16.07
C GLU A 21 30.31 -0.80 -16.05
N SER A 22 30.54 -2.02 -15.54
CA SER A 22 31.86 -2.67 -15.60
C SER A 22 32.38 -2.91 -17.03
N LYS A 23 31.49 -2.83 -18.03
CA LYS A 23 31.81 -2.94 -19.46
C LYS A 23 31.89 -1.59 -20.17
N GLY A 24 31.84 -0.47 -19.42
CA GLY A 24 31.86 0.88 -19.98
C GLY A 24 30.55 1.26 -20.69
N LEU A 25 29.46 0.56 -20.39
CA LEU A 25 28.13 0.81 -20.94
C LEU A 25 27.20 1.34 -19.83
N LEU A 26 26.07 1.92 -20.21
CA LEU A 26 25.09 2.48 -19.27
C LEU A 26 23.78 1.70 -19.29
N TYR A 27 23.16 1.53 -18.13
CA TYR A 27 21.93 0.77 -17.94
C TYR A 27 20.86 1.58 -17.21
N ILE A 28 19.62 1.47 -17.66
CA ILE A 28 18.44 2.04 -16.98
C ILE A 28 17.44 0.91 -16.75
N GLY A 29 17.08 0.68 -15.49
CA GLY A 29 15.88 -0.06 -15.12
C GLY A 29 14.73 0.93 -14.98
N THR A 30 13.67 0.79 -15.78
CA THR A 30 12.56 1.74 -15.81
C THR A 30 11.23 1.06 -15.54
N GLY A 31 10.56 1.51 -14.49
CA GLY A 31 9.19 1.10 -14.24
C GLY A 31 8.21 1.78 -15.20
N VAL A 32 7.38 0.99 -15.90
CA VAL A 32 6.32 1.53 -16.78
C VAL A 32 4.93 1.13 -16.26
N SER A 33 4.04 2.08 -15.99
CA SER A 33 2.68 1.82 -15.49
C SER A 33 1.61 2.49 -16.36
N GLY A 34 0.46 1.85 -16.50
CA GLY A 34 -0.69 2.34 -17.29
C GLY A 34 -1.46 1.29 -18.10
N GLY A 35 -1.00 0.04 -18.11
CA GLY A 35 -1.62 -1.01 -18.94
C GLY A 35 -1.41 -0.75 -20.43
N GLU A 36 -2.16 -1.47 -21.27
CA GLU A 36 -2.04 -1.38 -22.74
C GLU A 36 -2.40 0.01 -23.26
N GLU A 37 -3.51 0.57 -22.76
CA GLU A 37 -3.96 1.90 -23.16
C GLU A 37 -3.01 3.01 -22.68
N GLY A 38 -2.52 2.93 -21.43
CA GLY A 38 -1.53 3.87 -20.93
C GLY A 38 -0.23 3.79 -21.70
N ALA A 39 0.25 2.60 -22.05
CA ALA A 39 1.44 2.45 -22.89
C ALA A 39 1.29 3.10 -24.27
N LEU A 40 0.08 3.09 -24.84
CA LEU A 40 -0.22 3.72 -26.13
C LEU A 40 -0.39 5.25 -26.03
N LYS A 41 -1.07 5.74 -24.99
CA LYS A 41 -1.50 7.15 -24.89
C LYS A 41 -0.62 8.03 -24.02
N GLY A 42 0.18 7.43 -23.13
CA GLY A 42 1.00 8.13 -22.16
C GLY A 42 1.06 7.36 -20.83
N PRO A 43 2.13 6.59 -20.55
CA PRO A 43 2.29 5.89 -19.30
C PRO A 43 2.97 6.77 -18.24
N SER A 44 2.94 6.30 -16.99
CA SER A 44 3.89 6.76 -15.97
C SER A 44 5.20 5.99 -16.12
N ILE A 45 6.33 6.71 -16.13
CA ILE A 45 7.67 6.14 -16.38
C ILE A 45 8.60 6.52 -15.23
N MET A 46 9.27 5.52 -14.65
CA MET A 46 10.07 5.63 -13.43
C MET A 46 11.51 5.14 -13.68
N PRO A 47 12.34 5.91 -14.43
CA PRO A 47 13.70 5.52 -14.78
C PRO A 47 14.67 5.63 -13.59
N GLY A 48 15.50 4.61 -13.38
CA GLY A 48 16.67 4.66 -12.50
C GLY A 48 17.82 3.78 -13.02
N GLY A 49 19.03 3.96 -12.48
CA GLY A 49 20.23 3.23 -12.91
C GLY A 49 21.45 4.13 -13.08
N SER A 50 22.09 4.07 -14.24
CA SER A 50 23.25 4.90 -14.58
C SER A 50 22.83 6.35 -14.85
N GLU A 51 23.12 7.26 -13.92
CA GLU A 51 22.76 8.68 -14.01
C GLU A 51 23.24 9.37 -15.29
N ALA A 52 24.43 9.02 -15.77
CA ALA A 52 25.00 9.54 -17.02
C ALA A 52 24.18 9.22 -18.29
N ALA A 53 23.24 8.26 -18.22
CA ALA A 53 22.33 7.95 -19.32
C ALA A 53 21.11 8.88 -19.38
N TRP A 54 20.77 9.57 -18.28
CA TRP A 54 19.51 10.29 -18.14
C TRP A 54 19.32 11.36 -19.21
N GLU A 55 20.30 12.26 -19.38
CA GLU A 55 20.22 13.36 -20.36
C GLU A 55 20.00 12.88 -21.80
N GLN A 56 20.46 11.67 -22.14
CA GLN A 56 20.29 11.10 -23.49
C GLN A 56 18.89 10.52 -23.70
N VAL A 57 18.26 9.97 -22.66
CA VAL A 57 16.94 9.30 -22.76
C VAL A 57 15.78 10.20 -22.33
N LYS A 58 16.05 11.25 -21.57
CA LYS A 58 15.05 12.17 -21.00
C LYS A 58 14.06 12.71 -22.05
N PRO A 59 14.49 13.25 -23.21
CA PRO A 59 13.54 13.79 -24.19
C PRO A 59 12.57 12.74 -24.72
N LEU A 60 13.04 11.50 -24.90
CA LEU A 60 12.22 10.38 -25.35
C LEU A 60 11.23 9.98 -24.25
N LEU A 61 11.73 9.69 -23.04
CA LEU A 61 10.90 9.15 -21.96
C LEU A 61 9.86 10.18 -21.47
N GLN A 62 10.24 11.45 -21.32
CA GLN A 62 9.28 12.50 -20.97
C GLN A 62 8.28 12.73 -22.11
N GLY A 63 8.74 12.76 -23.36
CA GLY A 63 7.89 13.00 -24.53
C GLY A 63 6.78 11.97 -24.73
N ILE A 64 7.03 10.70 -24.41
CA ILE A 64 6.01 9.63 -24.53
C ILE A 64 5.16 9.44 -23.27
N SER A 65 5.53 10.05 -22.13
CA SER A 65 4.81 9.86 -20.87
C SER A 65 3.46 10.58 -20.83
N ALA A 66 2.60 10.21 -19.88
CA ALA A 66 1.43 11.02 -19.55
C ALA A 66 1.86 12.43 -19.13
N HIS A 67 1.07 13.44 -19.49
CA HIS A 67 1.27 14.80 -19.03
C HIS A 67 0.06 15.26 -18.24
N VAL A 68 0.31 15.84 -17.07
CA VAL A 68 -0.73 16.51 -16.26
C VAL A 68 -0.30 17.95 -16.16
N GLU A 69 -1.19 18.90 -16.48
CA GLU A 69 -0.89 20.35 -16.49
C GLU A 69 0.43 20.70 -17.21
N GLY A 70 0.76 19.97 -18.27
CA GLY A 70 2.00 20.16 -19.05
C GLY A 70 3.28 19.56 -18.41
N VAL A 71 3.21 19.00 -17.21
CA VAL A 71 4.36 18.33 -16.57
C VAL A 71 4.32 16.83 -16.86
N PRO A 72 5.42 16.24 -17.37
CA PRO A 72 5.50 14.81 -17.68
C PRO A 72 5.45 13.96 -16.42
N CYS A 73 4.74 12.83 -16.47
CA CYS A 73 4.72 11.79 -15.45
C CYS A 73 5.96 10.87 -15.61
N CYS A 74 7.12 11.49 -15.81
CA CYS A 74 8.42 10.85 -15.97
C CYS A 74 9.53 11.78 -15.50
N ASP A 75 10.35 11.31 -14.56
CA ASP A 75 11.58 11.99 -14.13
C ASP A 75 12.57 10.99 -13.54
N TRP A 76 13.82 11.40 -13.37
CA TRP A 76 14.87 10.56 -12.79
C TRP A 76 14.53 10.16 -11.35
N ILE A 77 14.48 8.85 -11.09
CA ILE A 77 14.15 8.32 -9.76
C ILE A 77 15.39 8.28 -8.86
N GLY A 78 16.50 7.77 -9.38
CA GLY A 78 17.69 7.50 -8.58
C GLY A 78 18.60 6.46 -9.23
N ARG A 79 19.70 6.16 -8.52
CA ARG A 79 20.74 5.23 -9.00
C ARG A 79 20.32 3.76 -8.88
N GLY A 80 21.06 2.87 -9.52
CA GLY A 80 20.90 1.42 -9.35
C GLY A 80 19.50 0.90 -9.71
N GLY A 81 18.87 0.18 -8.80
CA GLY A 81 17.55 -0.44 -8.94
C GLY A 81 16.37 0.47 -8.61
N ALA A 82 16.61 1.75 -8.27
CA ALA A 82 15.60 2.64 -7.70
C ALA A 82 14.30 2.75 -8.53
N GLY A 83 14.41 2.84 -9.86
CA GLY A 83 13.25 2.93 -10.76
C GLY A 83 12.31 1.72 -10.67
N HIS A 84 12.87 0.50 -10.69
CA HIS A 84 12.08 -0.72 -10.51
C HIS A 84 11.59 -0.91 -9.09
N PHE A 85 12.33 -0.44 -8.08
CA PHE A 85 11.88 -0.46 -6.70
C PHE A 85 10.63 0.42 -6.51
N VAL A 86 10.65 1.66 -6.99
CA VAL A 86 9.49 2.56 -6.93
C VAL A 86 8.30 1.96 -7.67
N LYS A 87 8.51 1.31 -8.82
CA LYS A 87 7.44 0.61 -9.54
C LYS A 87 6.86 -0.58 -8.77
N MET A 88 7.71 -1.34 -8.08
CA MET A 88 7.27 -2.44 -7.21
C MET A 88 6.38 -1.90 -6.09
N VAL A 89 6.79 -0.81 -5.41
CA VAL A 89 5.96 -0.19 -4.37
C VAL A 89 4.64 0.37 -4.93
N HIS A 90 4.65 1.00 -6.11
CA HIS A 90 3.42 1.39 -6.82
C HIS A 90 2.45 0.21 -6.94
N ASN A 91 2.91 -0.97 -7.37
CA ASN A 91 2.02 -2.14 -7.48
C ASN A 91 1.57 -2.68 -6.12
N GLY A 92 2.36 -2.51 -5.06
CA GLY A 92 1.92 -2.79 -3.70
C GLY A 92 0.75 -1.90 -3.29
N ILE A 93 0.87 -0.59 -3.51
CA ILE A 93 -0.20 0.39 -3.25
C ILE A 93 -1.44 0.07 -4.09
N GLU A 94 -1.27 -0.27 -5.37
CA GLU A 94 -2.34 -0.72 -6.27
C GLU A 94 -3.10 -1.92 -5.68
N TYR A 95 -2.40 -2.91 -5.12
CA TYR A 95 -3.04 -4.06 -4.49
C TYR A 95 -3.84 -3.66 -3.24
N GLY A 96 -3.30 -2.74 -2.44
CA GLY A 96 -3.99 -2.15 -1.30
C GLY A 96 -5.28 -1.43 -1.71
N ASP A 97 -5.20 -0.53 -2.70
CA ASP A 97 -6.35 0.25 -3.18
C ASP A 97 -7.46 -0.67 -3.73
N MET A 98 -7.11 -1.66 -4.55
CA MET A 98 -8.06 -2.64 -5.08
C MET A 98 -8.75 -3.45 -3.96
N GLN A 99 -7.98 -3.87 -2.95
CA GLN A 99 -8.52 -4.65 -1.84
C GLN A 99 -9.46 -3.82 -0.96
N LEU A 100 -9.11 -2.56 -0.67
CA LEU A 100 -9.98 -1.65 0.08
C LEU A 100 -11.31 -1.40 -0.65
N ILE A 101 -11.26 -1.19 -1.97
CA ILE A 101 -12.46 -1.05 -2.80
C ILE A 101 -13.29 -2.33 -2.76
N GLY A 102 -12.65 -3.50 -2.86
CA GLY A 102 -13.31 -4.81 -2.77
C GLY A 102 -13.99 -5.07 -1.43
N GLU A 103 -13.38 -4.67 -0.32
CA GLU A 103 -13.97 -4.79 1.02
C GLU A 103 -15.19 -3.90 1.19
N VAL A 104 -15.11 -2.65 0.72
CA VAL A 104 -16.23 -1.72 0.76
C VAL A 104 -17.38 -2.17 -0.13
N TYR A 105 -17.08 -2.72 -1.31
CA TYR A 105 -18.06 -3.38 -2.17
C TYR A 105 -18.76 -4.55 -1.45
N ASP A 106 -18.01 -5.45 -0.80
CA ASP A 106 -18.60 -6.61 -0.11
C ASP A 106 -19.49 -6.17 1.06
N LEU A 107 -19.10 -5.12 1.78
CA LEU A 107 -19.91 -4.52 2.84
C LEU A 107 -21.17 -3.85 2.32
N MET A 108 -21.10 -3.11 1.20
CA MET A 108 -22.30 -2.54 0.57
C MET A 108 -23.29 -3.65 0.16
N ARG A 109 -22.78 -4.71 -0.46
CA ARG A 109 -23.59 -5.81 -0.96
C ARG A 109 -24.21 -6.63 0.18
N ARG A 110 -23.40 -7.11 1.12
CA ARG A 110 -23.83 -8.08 2.14
C ARG A 110 -24.43 -7.44 3.39
N LEU A 111 -23.95 -6.26 3.79
CA LEU A 111 -24.37 -5.63 5.03
C LEU A 111 -25.38 -4.50 4.80
N ALA A 112 -25.11 -3.64 3.82
CA ALA A 112 -26.02 -2.55 3.49
C ALA A 112 -27.15 -2.97 2.52
N GLY A 113 -27.00 -4.13 1.86
CA GLY A 113 -28.04 -4.75 1.03
C GLY A 113 -28.22 -4.13 -0.35
N LEU A 114 -27.20 -3.42 -0.86
CA LEU A 114 -27.28 -2.71 -2.13
C LEU A 114 -27.11 -3.68 -3.31
N GLY A 115 -27.89 -3.47 -4.37
CA GLY A 115 -27.69 -4.08 -5.68
C GLY A 115 -26.60 -3.38 -6.50
N ASN A 116 -26.19 -3.99 -7.63
CA ASN A 116 -25.13 -3.45 -8.48
C ASN A 116 -25.44 -2.04 -9.03
N GLU A 117 -26.70 -1.76 -9.37
CA GLU A 117 -27.12 -0.44 -9.84
C GLU A 117 -26.97 0.64 -8.75
N GLU A 118 -27.36 0.33 -7.51
CA GLU A 118 -27.24 1.25 -6.38
C GLU A 118 -25.75 1.49 -6.05
N MET A 119 -24.94 0.43 -6.04
CA MET A 119 -23.50 0.56 -5.84
C MET A 119 -22.84 1.37 -6.97
N HIS A 120 -23.26 1.18 -8.23
CA HIS A 120 -22.79 2.00 -9.35
C HIS A 120 -23.00 3.49 -9.09
N GLN A 121 -24.19 3.90 -8.62
CA GLN A 121 -24.46 5.29 -8.29
C GLN A 121 -23.60 5.81 -7.13
N VAL A 122 -23.34 4.99 -6.11
CA VAL A 122 -22.46 5.37 -4.99
C VAL A 122 -21.03 5.59 -5.48
N PHE A 123 -20.46 4.66 -6.25
CA PHE A 123 -19.11 4.83 -6.81
C PHE A 123 -19.05 5.99 -7.82
N ALA A 124 -20.11 6.25 -8.58
CA ALA A 124 -20.22 7.42 -9.44
C ALA A 124 -20.12 8.73 -8.64
N GLN A 125 -20.82 8.81 -7.50
CA GLN A 125 -20.74 9.96 -6.61
C GLN A 125 -19.36 10.11 -5.97
N TRP A 126 -18.75 9.01 -5.53
CA TRP A 126 -17.40 9.05 -4.95
C TRP A 126 -16.35 9.49 -5.96
N ASN A 127 -16.53 9.17 -7.24
CA ASN A 127 -15.64 9.58 -8.32
C ASN A 127 -15.74 11.07 -8.69
N THR A 128 -16.64 11.84 -8.06
CA THR A 128 -16.71 13.31 -8.23
C THR A 128 -16.19 14.06 -7.00
N GLY A 129 -15.73 13.36 -5.97
CA GLY A 129 -15.28 13.92 -4.69
C GLY A 129 -13.85 13.52 -4.34
N ASP A 130 -13.55 13.43 -3.05
CA ASP A 130 -12.18 13.17 -2.54
C ASP A 130 -11.61 11.79 -2.93
N LEU A 131 -12.47 10.87 -3.36
CA LEU A 131 -12.09 9.54 -3.83
C LEU A 131 -11.87 9.46 -5.36
N ASP A 132 -11.98 10.58 -6.08
CA ASP A 132 -11.74 10.63 -7.53
C ASP A 132 -10.39 9.98 -7.90
N SER A 133 -10.50 8.87 -8.61
CA SER A 133 -9.37 8.03 -9.00
C SER A 133 -9.77 7.04 -10.08
N TYR A 134 -8.79 6.61 -10.87
CA TYR A 134 -9.03 5.64 -11.94
C TYR A 134 -9.65 4.33 -11.43
N LEU A 135 -9.21 3.83 -10.27
CA LEU A 135 -9.76 2.58 -9.72
C LEU A 135 -11.23 2.72 -9.28
N ILE A 136 -11.65 3.89 -8.80
CA ILE A 136 -13.06 4.17 -8.46
C ILE A 136 -13.89 4.31 -9.76
N GLU A 137 -13.35 5.00 -10.76
CA GLU A 137 -13.96 5.15 -12.09
C GLU A 137 -14.27 3.80 -12.74
N ILE A 138 -13.27 2.90 -12.84
CA ILE A 138 -13.49 1.59 -13.45
C ILE A 138 -14.39 0.70 -12.60
N THR A 139 -14.37 0.84 -11.28
CA THR A 139 -15.27 0.07 -10.39
C THR A 139 -16.72 0.45 -10.65
N LYS A 140 -17.00 1.75 -10.78
CA LYS A 140 -18.31 2.27 -11.20
C LYS A 140 -18.73 1.66 -12.54
N ASP A 141 -17.85 1.61 -13.54
CA ASP A 141 -18.19 1.07 -14.87
C ASP A 141 -18.41 -0.45 -14.85
N ILE A 142 -17.58 -1.19 -14.09
CA ILE A 142 -17.71 -2.64 -13.89
C ILE A 142 -19.06 -3.01 -13.27
N LEU A 143 -19.51 -2.24 -12.27
CA LEU A 143 -20.80 -2.46 -11.60
C LEU A 143 -22.01 -2.28 -12.54
N ALA A 144 -21.89 -1.41 -13.55
CA ALA A 144 -22.95 -1.16 -14.53
C ALA A 144 -22.95 -2.15 -15.70
N TYR A 145 -21.88 -2.91 -15.90
CA TYR A 145 -21.73 -3.75 -17.08
C TYR A 145 -22.70 -4.94 -17.07
N LYS A 146 -23.51 -5.05 -18.14
CA LYS A 146 -24.45 -6.13 -18.37
C LYS A 146 -24.09 -6.93 -19.61
N GLU A 147 -24.30 -8.23 -19.56
CA GLU A 147 -24.25 -9.11 -20.72
C GLU A 147 -25.52 -8.95 -21.58
N GLU A 148 -25.54 -9.59 -22.76
CA GLU A 148 -26.68 -9.54 -23.71
C GLU A 148 -27.99 -10.04 -23.09
N ASP A 149 -27.91 -10.97 -22.13
CA ASP A 149 -29.06 -11.50 -21.39
C ASP A 149 -29.60 -10.56 -20.29
N GLY A 150 -28.97 -9.40 -20.09
CA GLY A 150 -29.32 -8.40 -19.09
C GLY A 150 -28.76 -8.66 -17.68
N SER A 151 -28.05 -9.77 -17.46
CA SER A 151 -27.39 -10.06 -16.19
C SER A 151 -26.08 -9.29 -16.03
N TYR A 152 -25.67 -9.04 -14.79
CA TYR A 152 -24.42 -8.34 -14.50
C TYR A 152 -23.23 -9.30 -14.60
N LEU A 153 -22.23 -8.96 -15.42
CA LEU A 153 -21.05 -9.81 -15.62
C LEU A 153 -20.29 -10.04 -14.30
N LEU A 154 -20.19 -9.01 -13.45
CA LEU A 154 -19.49 -9.08 -12.17
C LEU A 154 -19.93 -10.27 -11.30
N ASP A 155 -21.23 -10.59 -11.32
CA ASP A 155 -21.80 -11.67 -10.52
C ASP A 155 -21.46 -13.08 -11.03
N LYS A 156 -20.94 -13.17 -12.26
CA LYS A 156 -20.52 -14.43 -12.90
C LYS A 156 -19.00 -14.65 -12.84
N ILE A 157 -18.22 -13.65 -12.42
CA ILE A 157 -16.77 -13.76 -12.33
C ILE A 157 -16.39 -14.63 -11.13
N LEU A 158 -15.47 -15.59 -11.35
CA LEU A 158 -14.92 -16.41 -10.29
C LEU A 158 -14.10 -15.57 -9.29
N ASP A 159 -14.43 -15.68 -8.01
CA ASP A 159 -13.78 -14.99 -6.88
C ASP A 159 -12.41 -15.63 -6.51
N SER A 160 -11.52 -15.76 -7.50
CA SER A 160 -10.16 -16.28 -7.34
C SER A 160 -9.17 -15.32 -8.01
N ALA A 161 -8.60 -14.41 -7.23
CA ALA A 161 -7.72 -13.36 -7.73
C ALA A 161 -6.32 -13.89 -8.07
N GLY A 162 -5.87 -13.63 -9.30
CA GLY A 162 -4.49 -13.85 -9.71
C GLY A 162 -3.53 -12.78 -9.17
N GLN A 163 -2.23 -13.09 -9.20
CA GLN A 163 -1.15 -12.12 -8.96
C GLN A 163 0.10 -12.50 -9.77
N LYS A 164 0.84 -11.49 -10.23
CA LYS A 164 2.08 -11.67 -11.00
C LYS A 164 3.36 -11.54 -10.14
N GLY A 165 3.21 -11.43 -8.82
CA GLY A 165 4.33 -11.46 -7.85
C GLY A 165 4.84 -10.11 -7.37
N THR A 166 4.57 -9.00 -8.07
CA THR A 166 5.11 -7.67 -7.68
C THR A 166 4.60 -7.19 -6.33
N GLY A 167 3.30 -7.36 -6.03
CA GLY A 167 2.76 -7.02 -4.71
C GLY A 167 3.39 -7.85 -3.57
N LYS A 168 3.68 -9.14 -3.84
CA LYS A 168 4.39 -10.01 -2.90
C LYS A 168 5.83 -9.52 -2.64
N TRP A 169 6.54 -9.06 -3.67
CA TRP A 169 7.87 -8.49 -3.49
C TRP A 169 7.86 -7.24 -2.61
N THR A 170 6.84 -6.38 -2.71
CA THR A 170 6.69 -5.22 -1.82
C THR A 170 6.56 -5.63 -0.37
N GLY A 171 5.72 -6.64 -0.07
CA GLY A 171 5.56 -7.17 1.29
C GLY A 171 6.85 -7.79 1.86
N ILE A 172 7.57 -8.57 1.03
CA ILE A 172 8.87 -9.16 1.44
C ILE A 172 9.90 -8.07 1.74
N ASN A 173 9.98 -7.05 0.90
CA ASN A 173 10.90 -5.93 1.11
C ASN A 173 10.57 -5.14 2.38
N ALA A 174 9.29 -4.95 2.69
CA ALA A 174 8.88 -4.33 3.94
C ALA A 174 9.36 -5.11 5.16
N LEU A 175 9.26 -6.45 5.12
CA LEU A 175 9.78 -7.33 6.18
C LEU A 175 11.30 -7.22 6.32
N HIS A 176 12.05 -7.22 5.21
CA HIS A 176 13.50 -7.04 5.23
C HIS A 176 13.91 -5.66 5.78
N ALA A 177 13.19 -4.61 5.41
CA ALA A 177 13.47 -3.24 5.83
C ALA A 177 12.95 -2.90 7.25
N GLY A 178 12.24 -3.81 7.91
CA GLY A 178 11.61 -3.54 9.21
C GLY A 178 10.49 -2.49 9.15
N VAL A 179 9.87 -2.28 7.99
CA VAL A 179 8.81 -1.29 7.78
C VAL A 179 7.43 -1.95 7.92
N PRO A 180 6.52 -1.44 8.79
CA PRO A 180 5.21 -2.05 9.02
C PRO A 180 4.22 -1.75 7.88
N LEU A 181 4.39 -2.43 6.74
CA LEU A 181 3.54 -2.33 5.54
C LEU A 181 2.29 -3.24 5.63
N THR A 182 1.54 -3.13 6.73
CA THR A 182 0.52 -4.11 7.12
C THR A 182 -0.61 -4.23 6.09
N LEU A 183 -1.13 -3.12 5.57
CA LEU A 183 -2.31 -3.11 4.71
C LEU A 183 -2.07 -3.80 3.37
N ILE A 184 -0.92 -3.51 2.75
CA ILE A 184 -0.51 -4.09 1.47
C ILE A 184 -0.17 -5.58 1.64
N VAL A 185 0.41 -5.98 2.77
CA VAL A 185 0.66 -7.40 3.04
C VAL A 185 -0.66 -8.16 3.18
N GLU A 186 -1.65 -7.60 3.88
CA GLU A 186 -2.99 -8.18 3.97
C GLU A 186 -3.67 -8.29 2.61
N SER A 187 -3.49 -7.32 1.71
CA SER A 187 -4.08 -7.42 0.36
C SER A 187 -3.46 -8.53 -0.49
N VAL A 188 -2.18 -8.86 -0.28
CA VAL A 188 -1.53 -10.03 -0.89
C VAL A 188 -2.09 -11.34 -0.31
N PHE A 189 -2.29 -11.40 1.01
CA PHE A 189 -2.90 -12.58 1.64
C PHE A 189 -4.36 -12.76 1.25
N ALA A 190 -5.14 -11.68 1.11
CA ALA A 190 -6.53 -11.74 0.65
C ALA A 190 -6.65 -12.41 -0.73
N ARG A 191 -5.74 -12.08 -1.67
CA ARG A 191 -5.64 -12.78 -2.95
C ARG A 191 -5.34 -14.28 -2.77
N SER A 192 -4.39 -14.60 -1.90
CA SER A 192 -3.98 -15.99 -1.61
C SER A 192 -5.10 -16.82 -0.96
N VAL A 193 -5.95 -16.21 -0.14
CA VAL A 193 -7.16 -16.83 0.43
C VAL A 193 -8.22 -17.02 -0.67
N SER A 194 -8.39 -16.03 -1.55
CA SER A 194 -9.36 -16.12 -2.65
C SER A 194 -9.05 -17.29 -3.60
N SER A 195 -7.78 -17.59 -3.86
CA SER A 195 -7.40 -18.71 -4.74
C SER A 195 -7.66 -20.09 -4.16
N GLN A 196 -7.87 -20.20 -2.84
CA GLN A 196 -8.25 -21.45 -2.18
C GLN A 196 -9.76 -21.70 -2.28
N LYS A 197 -10.34 -21.55 -3.48
CA LYS A 197 -11.80 -21.54 -3.69
C LYS A 197 -12.49 -22.80 -3.20
N ASP A 198 -11.99 -23.98 -3.58
CA ASP A 198 -12.61 -25.26 -3.22
C ASP A 198 -12.55 -25.50 -1.71
N GLU A 199 -11.44 -25.14 -1.08
CA GLU A 199 -11.28 -25.20 0.38
C GLU A 199 -12.26 -24.24 1.08
N ARG A 200 -12.44 -23.02 0.59
CA ARG A 200 -13.44 -22.07 1.12
C ARG A 200 -14.86 -22.59 0.97
N VAL A 201 -15.19 -23.24 -0.15
CA VAL A 201 -16.50 -23.87 -0.39
C VAL A 201 -16.73 -25.07 0.54
N ALA A 202 -15.70 -25.85 0.84
CA ALA A 202 -15.78 -26.91 1.83
C ALA A 202 -15.95 -26.34 3.25
N ALA A 203 -15.16 -25.33 3.60
CA ALA A 203 -15.20 -24.68 4.91
C ALA A 203 -16.55 -24.00 5.19
N SER A 204 -17.20 -23.38 4.19
CA SER A 204 -18.51 -22.73 4.37
C SER A 204 -19.64 -23.69 4.71
N LYS A 205 -19.49 -24.99 4.42
CA LYS A 205 -20.46 -26.03 4.81
C LYS A 205 -20.26 -26.47 6.26
N VAL A 206 -19.03 -26.41 6.76
CA VAL A 206 -18.68 -26.73 8.16
C VAL A 206 -18.98 -25.54 9.08
N PHE A 207 -18.66 -24.34 8.62
CA PHE A 207 -18.85 -23.07 9.31
C PHE A 207 -19.80 -22.18 8.50
N PRO A 208 -21.12 -22.45 8.55
CA PRO A 208 -22.10 -21.67 7.79
C PRO A 208 -22.11 -20.21 8.26
N PRO A 209 -22.27 -19.24 7.34
CA PRO A 209 -22.35 -17.84 7.69
C PRO A 209 -23.55 -17.60 8.60
N GLN A 210 -23.37 -16.79 9.63
CA GLN A 210 -24.46 -16.37 10.49
C GLN A 210 -25.33 -15.33 9.76
N PRO A 211 -26.63 -15.25 10.07
CA PRO A 211 -27.50 -14.21 9.53
C PRO A 211 -26.93 -12.82 9.84
N ILE A 212 -26.89 -11.97 8.81
CA ILE A 212 -26.46 -10.57 8.95
C ILE A 212 -27.46 -9.83 9.83
N LYS A 213 -26.94 -9.06 10.79
CA LYS A 213 -27.76 -8.19 11.62
C LYS A 213 -28.08 -6.92 10.82
N PRO A 214 -29.37 -6.54 10.71
CA PRO A 214 -29.75 -5.34 9.99
C PRO A 214 -29.05 -4.10 10.57
N LEU A 215 -28.58 -3.24 9.68
CA LEU A 215 -28.12 -1.90 10.06
C LEU A 215 -29.31 -1.04 10.48
N ALA A 216 -29.11 -0.16 11.46
CA ALA A 216 -30.12 0.83 11.84
C ALA A 216 -30.34 1.87 10.72
N ASP A 217 -29.27 2.26 10.02
CA ASP A 217 -29.31 3.17 8.88
C ASP A 217 -28.28 2.76 7.82
N SER A 218 -28.76 2.16 6.73
CA SER A 218 -27.93 1.73 5.60
C SER A 218 -27.26 2.92 4.88
N LYS A 219 -27.93 4.07 4.76
CA LYS A 219 -27.38 5.25 4.08
C LYS A 219 -26.24 5.87 4.87
N ALA A 220 -26.42 6.02 6.19
CA ALA A 220 -25.36 6.49 7.07
C ALA A 220 -24.14 5.55 7.03
N PHE A 221 -24.39 4.23 6.99
CA PHE A 221 -23.30 3.26 6.87
C PHE A 221 -22.55 3.38 5.54
N VAL A 222 -23.26 3.56 4.42
CA VAL A 222 -22.62 3.80 3.11
C VAL A 222 -21.75 5.06 3.11
N GLN A 223 -22.18 6.14 3.79
CA GLN A 223 -21.34 7.32 3.97
C GLN A 223 -20.10 7.01 4.81
N ALA A 224 -20.26 6.26 5.91
CA ALA A 224 -19.15 5.82 6.75
C ALA A 224 -18.15 4.93 5.98
N LEU A 225 -18.62 4.11 5.03
CA LEU A 225 -17.75 3.33 4.13
C LEU A 225 -16.86 4.24 3.27
N GLY A 226 -17.39 5.33 2.72
CA GLY A 226 -16.62 6.29 1.94
C GLY A 226 -15.52 6.96 2.78
N SER A 227 -15.86 7.41 3.99
CA SER A 227 -14.90 7.94 4.96
C SER A 227 -13.84 6.93 5.37
N ALA A 228 -14.25 5.69 5.65
CA ALA A 228 -13.36 4.60 6.04
C ALA A 228 -12.38 4.25 4.91
N LEU A 229 -12.87 4.17 3.67
CA LEU A 229 -12.06 3.95 2.48
C LEU A 229 -11.01 5.05 2.33
N TYR A 230 -11.41 6.31 2.48
CA TYR A 230 -10.49 7.43 2.33
C TYR A 230 -9.40 7.44 3.41
N ALA A 231 -9.77 7.20 4.68
CA ALA A 231 -8.81 7.08 5.78
C ALA A 231 -7.83 5.91 5.57
N ALA A 232 -8.34 4.73 5.18
CA ALA A 232 -7.51 3.56 4.94
C ALA A 232 -6.58 3.75 3.73
N LYS A 233 -7.03 4.45 2.68
CA LYS A 233 -6.19 4.82 1.54
C LYS A 233 -5.03 5.71 1.99
N ILE A 234 -5.27 6.75 2.80
CA ILE A 234 -4.19 7.59 3.35
C ILE A 234 -3.16 6.75 4.11
N ILE A 235 -3.61 5.82 4.95
CA ILE A 235 -2.75 4.91 5.70
C ILE A 235 -1.92 4.01 4.77
N SER A 236 -2.51 3.46 3.72
CA SER A 236 -1.81 2.65 2.71
C SER A 236 -0.65 3.42 2.08
N TYR A 237 -0.89 4.67 1.64
CA TYR A 237 0.13 5.52 1.03
C TYR A 237 1.19 5.93 2.05
N ALA A 238 0.79 6.26 3.30
CA ALA A 238 1.73 6.58 4.36
C ALA A 238 2.72 5.43 4.63
N GLN A 239 2.24 4.17 4.64
CA GLN A 239 3.08 2.98 4.77
C GLN A 239 3.98 2.81 3.53
N GLY A 240 3.43 2.94 2.32
CA GLY A 240 4.18 2.81 1.07
C GLY A 240 5.33 3.82 0.94
N PHE A 241 5.06 5.11 1.22
CA PHE A 241 6.09 6.14 1.20
C PHE A 241 7.14 5.96 2.32
N SER A 242 6.75 5.43 3.48
CA SER A 242 7.72 5.05 4.52
C SER A 242 8.67 3.97 4.02
N LEU A 243 8.16 2.97 3.30
CA LEU A 243 8.99 1.93 2.69
C LEU A 243 9.96 2.52 1.65
N ILE A 244 9.48 3.41 0.78
CA ILE A 244 10.32 4.09 -0.23
C ILE A 244 11.44 4.85 0.44
N LYS A 245 11.11 5.63 1.47
CA LYS A 245 12.09 6.40 2.23
C LYS A 245 13.15 5.50 2.87
N THR A 246 12.75 4.50 3.64
CA THR A 246 13.67 3.63 4.38
C THR A 246 14.61 2.86 3.45
N VAL A 247 14.08 2.29 2.36
CA VAL A 247 14.92 1.53 1.40
C VAL A 247 15.79 2.47 0.58
N GLY A 248 15.29 3.65 0.20
CA GLY A 248 16.09 4.68 -0.47
C GLY A 248 17.26 5.17 0.37
N GLU A 249 17.05 5.42 1.66
CA GLU A 249 18.10 5.78 2.64
C GLU A 249 19.12 4.65 2.79
N THR A 250 18.65 3.40 2.95
CA THR A 250 19.53 2.22 3.12
C THR A 250 20.43 1.97 1.91
N ASN A 251 19.94 2.23 0.69
CA ASN A 251 20.69 2.04 -0.55
C ASN A 251 21.40 3.31 -1.05
N GLY A 252 21.25 4.45 -0.36
CA GLY A 252 21.86 5.72 -0.77
C GLY A 252 21.36 6.24 -2.12
N TRP A 253 20.09 6.02 -2.46
CA TRP A 253 19.52 6.41 -3.75
C TRP A 253 19.08 7.87 -3.88
N ASP A 254 19.09 8.64 -2.78
CA ASP A 254 18.69 10.06 -2.71
C ASP A 254 17.32 10.34 -3.38
N LEU A 255 16.31 9.58 -2.94
CA LEU A 255 14.99 9.58 -3.57
C LEU A 255 14.21 10.87 -3.28
N ASN A 256 13.74 11.54 -4.32
CA ASN A 256 12.81 12.66 -4.19
C ASN A 256 11.36 12.16 -4.08
N LEU A 257 10.84 12.08 -2.85
CA LEU A 257 9.49 11.59 -2.57
C LEU A 257 8.40 12.48 -3.18
N ALA A 258 8.62 13.79 -3.26
CA ALA A 258 7.67 14.70 -3.90
C ALA A 258 7.57 14.46 -5.40
N SER A 259 8.72 14.24 -6.06
CA SER A 259 8.76 13.88 -7.48
C SER A 259 8.09 12.54 -7.72
N ILE A 260 8.38 11.50 -6.91
CA ILE A 260 7.74 10.17 -7.03
C ILE A 260 6.21 10.28 -6.98
N ALA A 261 5.66 11.08 -6.06
CA ALA A 261 4.23 11.32 -5.99
C ALA A 261 3.68 11.98 -7.28
N LEU A 262 4.40 12.94 -7.87
CA LEU A 262 4.00 13.56 -9.14
C LEU A 262 4.01 12.57 -10.30
N LEU A 263 4.95 11.62 -10.35
CA LEU A 263 5.01 10.62 -11.42
C LEU A 263 3.78 9.72 -11.46
N TRP A 264 3.11 9.56 -10.32
CA TRP A 264 1.94 8.70 -10.17
C TRP A 264 0.61 9.45 -10.33
N ARG A 265 0.61 10.77 -10.53
CA ARG A 265 -0.63 11.56 -10.70
C ARG A 265 -1.35 11.33 -12.03
N GLY A 266 -0.64 10.80 -13.02
CA GLY A 266 -1.15 10.49 -14.36
C GLY A 266 -0.48 9.26 -14.95
N GLY A 267 -1.10 8.68 -15.98
CA GLY A 267 -0.59 7.52 -16.73
C GLY A 267 -0.60 6.18 -15.99
N CYS A 268 -0.45 6.17 -14.66
CA CYS A 268 -0.43 4.94 -13.86
C CYS A 268 -1.83 4.47 -13.42
N ILE A 269 -1.92 3.29 -12.79
CA ILE A 269 -3.19 2.70 -12.32
C ILE A 269 -3.70 3.40 -11.06
N ILE A 270 -2.81 3.81 -10.16
CA ILE A 270 -3.18 4.46 -8.89
C ILE A 270 -3.42 5.97 -9.01
N ARG A 271 -3.50 6.49 -10.25
CA ARG A 271 -3.66 7.92 -10.53
C ARG A 271 -4.91 8.48 -9.87
N SER A 272 -4.75 9.60 -9.16
CA SER A 272 -5.81 10.27 -8.43
C SER A 272 -5.40 11.69 -8.02
N ALA A 273 -6.37 12.56 -7.79
CA ALA A 273 -6.15 13.93 -7.28
C ALA A 273 -5.43 13.95 -5.92
N PHE A 274 -5.50 12.83 -5.19
CA PHE A 274 -4.81 12.58 -3.94
C PHE A 274 -3.27 12.73 -4.03
N LEU A 275 -2.68 12.46 -5.20
CA LEU A 275 -1.24 12.38 -5.38
C LEU A 275 -0.56 13.76 -5.42
N ASP A 276 -1.26 14.77 -5.94
CA ASP A 276 -0.78 16.16 -5.87
C ASP A 276 -0.65 16.63 -4.42
N LYS A 277 -1.55 16.17 -3.53
CA LYS A 277 -1.50 16.48 -2.10
C LYS A 277 -0.31 15.82 -1.41
N ILE A 278 0.04 14.59 -1.80
CA ILE A 278 1.24 13.92 -1.29
C ILE A 278 2.49 14.67 -1.70
N SER A 279 2.58 15.06 -2.99
CA SER A 279 3.70 15.85 -3.47
C SER A 279 3.83 17.17 -2.70
N GLN A 280 2.72 17.90 -2.52
CA GLN A 280 2.69 19.14 -1.73
C GLN A 280 3.17 18.95 -0.29
N ALA A 281 2.80 17.86 0.38
CA ALA A 281 3.23 17.57 1.74
C ALA A 281 4.76 17.37 1.84
N PHE A 282 5.35 16.63 0.90
CA PHE A 282 6.81 16.43 0.87
C PHE A 282 7.58 17.68 0.44
N LEU A 283 7.01 18.53 -0.42
CA LEU A 283 7.61 19.84 -0.76
C LEU A 283 7.56 20.83 0.40
N ALA A 284 6.47 20.80 1.19
CA ALA A 284 6.29 21.72 2.31
C ALA A 284 7.24 21.40 3.49
N LYS A 285 7.63 20.13 3.65
CA LYS A 285 8.50 19.68 4.74
C LYS A 285 9.42 18.54 4.29
N GLU A 286 10.67 18.90 3.99
CA GLU A 286 11.71 17.97 3.52
C GLU A 286 11.97 16.80 4.49
N ASP A 287 11.91 17.06 5.80
CA ASP A 287 12.15 16.04 6.83
C ASP A 287 10.88 15.33 7.32
N LEU A 288 9.76 15.42 6.57
CA LEU A 288 8.49 14.78 6.92
C LEU A 288 8.72 13.29 7.22
N LYS A 289 8.47 12.91 8.48
CA LYS A 289 8.76 11.54 8.96
C LYS A 289 7.73 10.55 8.45
N ASN A 290 6.47 10.97 8.38
CA ASN A 290 5.38 10.14 7.88
C ASN A 290 4.26 11.05 7.33
N LEU A 291 3.59 10.59 6.28
CA LEU A 291 2.53 11.34 5.60
C LEU A 291 1.38 11.72 6.53
N ILE A 292 1.05 10.89 7.54
CA ILE A 292 -0.07 11.20 8.45
C ILE A 292 0.20 12.40 9.37
N LEU A 293 1.45 12.87 9.45
CA LEU A 293 1.86 14.01 10.26
C LEU A 293 1.77 15.35 9.51
N ASP A 294 1.54 15.31 8.21
CA ASP A 294 1.28 16.52 7.44
C ASP A 294 -0.11 17.10 7.80
N PRO A 295 -0.27 18.44 7.91
CA PRO A 295 -1.52 19.05 8.34
C PRO A 295 -2.76 18.70 7.51
N TYR A 296 -2.62 18.50 6.20
CA TYR A 296 -3.75 18.16 5.33
C TYR A 296 -4.22 16.73 5.60
N PHE A 297 -3.31 15.76 5.63
CA PHE A 297 -3.65 14.36 5.88
C PHE A 297 -4.07 14.12 7.33
N ALA A 298 -3.45 14.79 8.30
CA ALA A 298 -3.83 14.71 9.70
C ALA A 298 -5.28 15.16 9.92
N LYS A 299 -5.69 16.26 9.28
CA LYS A 299 -7.07 16.75 9.35
C LYS A 299 -8.06 15.73 8.81
N ILE A 300 -7.80 15.17 7.63
CA ILE A 300 -8.68 14.15 7.05
C ILE A 300 -8.79 12.92 7.95
N LEU A 301 -7.66 12.43 8.48
CA LEU A 301 -7.68 11.29 9.38
C LEU A 301 -8.45 11.60 10.67
N GLN A 302 -8.30 12.81 11.24
CA GLN A 302 -9.10 13.27 12.39
C GLN A 302 -10.60 13.24 12.11
N GLU A 303 -11.01 13.62 10.91
CA GLU A 303 -12.42 13.64 10.49
C GLU A 303 -12.98 12.24 10.17
N ASN A 304 -12.14 11.29 9.74
CA ASN A 304 -12.60 10.04 9.14
C ASN A 304 -12.22 8.76 9.92
N HIS A 305 -11.29 8.82 10.89
CA HIS A 305 -10.85 7.61 11.61
C HIS A 305 -11.97 6.93 12.40
N GLN A 306 -12.98 7.69 12.82
CA GLN A 306 -14.11 7.15 13.57
C GLN A 306 -14.99 6.27 12.67
N SER A 307 -15.26 6.70 11.43
CA SER A 307 -15.94 5.88 10.43
C SER A 307 -15.19 4.59 10.10
N LEU A 308 -13.85 4.66 10.01
CA LEU A 308 -13.02 3.44 9.85
C LEU A 308 -13.22 2.46 11.01
N ARG A 309 -13.27 2.95 12.24
CA ARG A 309 -13.51 2.12 13.43
C ARG A 309 -14.91 1.49 13.42
N GLU A 310 -15.93 2.27 13.09
CA GLU A 310 -17.32 1.81 13.01
C GLU A 310 -17.49 0.74 11.94
N VAL A 311 -16.93 0.97 10.75
CA VAL A 311 -16.97 0.00 9.64
C VAL A 311 -16.29 -1.31 10.02
N VAL A 312 -15.08 -1.27 10.59
CA VAL A 312 -14.36 -2.47 11.04
C VAL A 312 -15.14 -3.20 12.13
N ALA A 313 -15.73 -2.49 13.09
CA ALA A 313 -16.53 -3.09 14.14
C ALA A 313 -17.80 -3.77 13.59
N GLN A 314 -18.53 -3.11 12.69
CA GLN A 314 -19.72 -3.67 12.06
C GLN A 314 -19.39 -4.89 11.20
N ALA A 315 -18.29 -4.85 10.45
CA ALA A 315 -17.81 -5.98 9.67
C ALA A 315 -17.52 -7.19 10.56
N ALA A 316 -16.75 -6.99 11.64
CA ALA A 316 -16.42 -8.03 12.59
C ALA A 316 -17.66 -8.63 13.29
N LEU A 317 -18.59 -7.78 13.75
CA LEU A 317 -19.84 -8.21 14.41
C LEU A 317 -20.77 -9.01 13.48
N ASN A 318 -20.62 -8.86 12.17
CA ASN A 318 -21.41 -9.54 11.14
C ASN A 318 -20.63 -10.62 10.37
N GLY A 319 -19.39 -10.91 10.76
CA GLY A 319 -18.58 -11.96 10.11
C GLY A 319 -18.26 -11.67 8.64
N ILE A 320 -18.07 -10.40 8.28
CA ILE A 320 -17.63 -9.98 6.94
C ILE A 320 -16.13 -9.64 7.00
N PRO A 321 -15.27 -10.30 6.21
CA PRO A 321 -13.83 -10.10 6.29
C PRO A 321 -13.42 -8.75 5.70
N THR A 322 -12.66 -7.98 6.48
CA THR A 322 -12.10 -6.68 6.08
C THR A 322 -10.61 -6.57 6.44
N PRO A 323 -9.77 -7.47 5.92
CA PRO A 323 -8.38 -7.58 6.36
C PRO A 323 -7.58 -6.28 6.17
N SER A 324 -7.71 -5.59 5.03
CA SER A 324 -6.99 -4.36 4.77
C SER A 324 -7.54 -3.17 5.56
N LEU A 325 -8.87 -2.99 5.70
CA LEU A 325 -9.43 -1.94 6.56
C LEU A 325 -9.05 -2.16 8.04
N SER A 326 -9.09 -3.42 8.51
CA SER A 326 -8.71 -3.79 9.87
C SER A 326 -7.22 -3.55 10.15
N ALA A 327 -6.35 -3.90 9.19
CA ALA A 327 -4.92 -3.62 9.27
C ALA A 327 -4.61 -2.13 9.22
N ALA A 328 -5.37 -1.34 8.45
CA ALA A 328 -5.25 0.11 8.44
C ALA A 328 -5.52 0.69 9.83
N LEU A 329 -6.67 0.32 10.42
CA LEU A 329 -7.07 0.79 11.75
C LEU A 329 -6.05 0.39 12.83
N SER A 330 -5.62 -0.88 12.81
CA SER A 330 -4.65 -1.41 13.77
C SER A 330 -3.31 -0.70 13.67
N TRP A 331 -2.83 -0.44 12.45
CA TRP A 331 -1.60 0.33 12.22
C TRP A 331 -1.75 1.77 12.72
N PHE A 332 -2.84 2.45 12.38
CA PHE A 332 -3.08 3.84 12.78
C PHE A 332 -3.13 3.99 14.31
N ASP A 333 -3.90 3.14 14.98
CA ASP A 333 -3.99 3.13 16.45
C ASP A 333 -2.64 2.78 17.09
N SER A 334 -1.85 1.86 16.49
CA SER A 334 -0.51 1.54 16.99
C SER A 334 0.46 2.71 16.83
N TYR A 335 0.47 3.35 15.66
CA TYR A 335 1.43 4.39 15.31
C TYR A 335 1.22 5.69 16.08
N ARG A 336 -0.03 5.99 16.49
CA ARG A 336 -0.36 7.16 17.33
C ARG A 336 -0.29 6.90 18.84
N THR A 337 0.03 5.67 19.26
CA THR A 337 0.10 5.30 20.67
C THR A 337 1.51 5.51 21.19
N GLU A 338 1.68 6.41 22.16
CA GLU A 338 2.99 6.71 22.76
C GLU A 338 3.62 5.47 23.44
N ASN A 339 2.81 4.68 24.14
CA ASN A 339 3.26 3.52 24.91
C ASN A 339 2.52 2.26 24.45
N LEU A 340 3.18 1.44 23.63
CA LEU A 340 2.69 0.15 23.17
C LEU A 340 3.02 -0.97 24.18
N PRO A 341 2.29 -2.11 24.16
CA PRO A 341 2.55 -3.25 25.04
C PRO A 341 3.86 -4.01 24.74
N ALA A 342 4.74 -3.44 23.89
CA ALA A 342 6.05 -4.02 23.54
C ALA A 342 7.01 -4.11 24.74
N ASN A 343 6.75 -3.37 25.82
CA ASN A 343 7.47 -3.54 27.09
C ASN A 343 7.33 -4.97 27.66
N LEU A 344 6.14 -5.57 27.56
CA LEU A 344 5.93 -6.96 27.98
C LEU A 344 6.67 -7.95 27.07
N LEU A 345 6.71 -7.69 25.76
CA LEU A 345 7.48 -8.51 24.81
C LEU A 345 8.98 -8.47 25.16
N GLN A 346 9.52 -7.29 25.47
CA GLN A 346 10.90 -7.15 25.94
C GLN A 346 11.15 -7.91 27.25
N ALA A 347 10.25 -7.80 28.23
CA ALA A 347 10.36 -8.54 29.48
C ALA A 347 10.33 -10.07 29.26
N GLN A 348 9.44 -10.56 28.39
CA GLN A 348 9.40 -11.99 28.03
C GLN A 348 10.71 -12.46 27.39
N ARG A 349 11.22 -11.70 26.41
CA ARG A 349 12.49 -12.00 25.73
C ARG A 349 13.67 -12.05 26.69
N ASP A 350 13.73 -11.10 27.63
CA ASP A 350 14.75 -11.11 28.67
C ASP A 350 14.58 -12.28 29.66
N TYR A 351 13.33 -12.61 30.01
CA TYR A 351 13.02 -13.73 30.91
C TYR A 351 13.52 -15.07 30.40
N PHE A 352 13.14 -15.47 29.17
CA PHE A 352 13.46 -16.81 28.67
C PHE A 352 14.82 -16.88 27.96
N GLY A 353 15.37 -15.75 27.50
CA GLY A 353 16.51 -15.72 26.59
C GLY A 353 17.62 -14.74 26.97
N ALA A 354 17.51 -14.04 28.09
CA ALA A 354 18.50 -13.04 28.55
C ALA A 354 18.84 -12.00 27.47
N HIS A 355 17.84 -11.61 26.68
CA HIS A 355 17.97 -10.71 25.53
C HIS A 355 18.11 -9.24 25.87
N THR A 356 18.11 -8.88 27.15
CA THR A 356 18.20 -7.50 27.65
C THR A 356 17.05 -6.59 27.21
N TYR A 357 16.94 -5.42 27.85
CA TYR A 357 15.95 -4.39 27.52
C TYR A 357 16.41 -3.00 27.96
N GLU A 358 15.84 -1.95 27.36
CA GLU A 358 16.03 -0.55 27.78
C GLU A 358 14.95 -0.12 28.78
N ARG A 359 15.21 0.93 29.57
CA ARG A 359 14.26 1.48 30.54
C ARG A 359 13.88 2.93 30.25
N VAL A 360 12.65 3.30 30.59
CA VAL A 360 12.09 4.65 30.37
C VAL A 360 12.67 5.73 31.30
N ASP A 361 13.24 5.31 32.43
CA ASP A 361 13.88 6.18 33.43
C ASP A 361 15.40 6.25 33.28
N HIS A 362 15.93 5.78 32.15
CA HIS A 362 17.36 5.77 31.80
C HIS A 362 17.59 6.32 30.39
N LYS A 363 18.87 6.61 30.06
CA LYS A 363 19.23 7.06 28.72
C LYS A 363 19.06 5.93 27.71
N ARG A 364 18.60 6.28 26.51
CA ARG A 364 18.55 5.35 25.39
C ARG A 364 19.94 4.81 25.06
N GLY A 365 20.03 3.52 24.77
CA GLY A 365 21.25 2.75 24.59
C GLY A 365 21.74 2.03 25.85
N GLU A 366 21.14 2.28 27.02
CA GLU A 366 21.45 1.55 28.26
C GLU A 366 20.59 0.28 28.35
N PHE A 367 21.24 -0.89 28.31
CA PHE A 367 20.58 -2.20 28.35
C PHE A 367 20.72 -2.87 29.73
N PHE A 368 19.63 -3.48 30.17
CA PHE A 368 19.51 -4.17 31.45
C PHE A 368 19.12 -5.62 31.21
N HIS A 369 19.66 -6.51 32.05
CA HIS A 369 19.18 -7.89 32.18
C HIS A 369 18.66 -8.07 33.61
N THR A 370 17.52 -8.76 33.75
CA THR A 370 16.97 -9.10 35.07
C THR A 370 17.00 -10.61 35.26
N ASN A 371 17.48 -11.06 36.42
CA ASN A 371 17.31 -12.45 36.83
C ASN A 371 15.87 -12.69 37.33
N TRP A 372 14.96 -12.89 36.38
CA TRP A 372 13.52 -13.02 36.68
C TRP A 372 13.16 -14.27 37.50
N THR A 373 13.98 -15.32 37.45
CA THR A 373 13.70 -16.61 38.12
C THR A 373 14.30 -16.70 39.52
N GLY A 374 15.22 -15.78 39.86
CA GLY A 374 16.06 -15.87 41.07
C GLY A 374 17.01 -17.07 41.08
N ARG A 375 17.12 -17.80 39.95
CA ARG A 375 17.94 -19.01 39.80
C ARG A 375 18.84 -18.97 38.55
N GLY A 376 18.61 -18.03 37.64
CA GLY A 376 19.52 -17.74 36.53
C GLY A 376 20.76 -16.98 37.01
N GLY A 377 21.87 -17.05 36.28
CA GLY A 377 23.05 -16.21 36.54
C GLY A 377 22.92 -14.83 35.88
N ASP A 378 23.89 -13.94 36.11
CA ASP A 378 23.94 -12.59 35.50
C ASP A 378 24.37 -12.61 34.01
N THR A 379 24.21 -13.74 33.34
CA THR A 379 24.71 -13.95 31.97
C THR A 379 23.66 -13.49 30.97
N ALA A 380 23.93 -12.35 30.31
CA ALA A 380 23.13 -11.85 29.20
C ALA A 380 23.59 -12.43 27.85
N SER A 381 22.67 -12.65 26.92
CA SER A 381 23.03 -12.91 25.53
C SER A 381 23.64 -11.63 24.95
N THR A 382 24.94 -11.62 24.65
CA THR A 382 25.56 -10.45 24.02
C THR A 382 24.83 -10.10 22.71
N THR A 383 24.68 -8.81 22.45
CA THR A 383 23.79 -8.23 21.45
C THR A 383 23.98 -8.79 20.03
N TYR A 384 22.88 -9.26 19.42
CA TYR A 384 22.73 -9.27 17.96
C TYR A 384 22.36 -7.84 17.54
N SER A 385 23.27 -7.13 16.90
CA SER A 385 22.94 -5.91 16.17
C SER A 385 22.11 -6.26 14.94
N ILE A 386 20.91 -5.69 14.82
CA ILE A 386 20.11 -5.65 13.59
C ILE A 386 20.37 -4.30 12.93
#